data_AF-A0A832GYV5-F1
#
_entry.id   AF-A0A832GYV5-F1
#
_cell.length_a   1.000
_cell.length_b   1.000
_cell.length_c   1.000
_cell.angle_alpha   90.00
_cell.angle_beta   90.00
_cell.angle_gamma   90.00
#
_symmetry.space_group_name_H-M   'P 1'
#
loop_
_entity.id
_entity.type
_entity.pdbx_description
1 polymer ?
#
loop_
_entity_poly.entity_id
_entity_poly.type
_entity_poly.pdbx_seq_one_letter_code
_entity_poly.pdbx_strand_id
1 'polypeptide(L)'
;MTQKTDSFSGKFAAIAASLLSTTAIAMTNAVSSQAATFTPFSFQTNISTSGVYDPTKDVRLDSIVTTDEVFSQFELVNRVEVLQDDEILASGRGPNSVADLLVGEGPATIFPTESDLAASLNNLNLTSLVITREEGSTASFKAFFPNPVNTFFFWERGGTPGSSVAGNSDLLVEALDSDGETVLASYKILRSNYTNSGVTVVTDVQAFQVGPQNLGSIGLRLDDGATKTLRLTSSNNNLGALGGDNGPDFKVVAAVPEPFTMTGALVAGGLGLMLKKRKKVTAG
;
A
#
# COMPACT_ATOMS: atom_id res chain seq x y z
N MET A 1 109.54 -7.83 6.25
CA MET A 1 108.97 -7.99 4.91
C MET A 1 107.45 -7.99 5.05
N THR A 2 106.84 -6.91 4.54
CA THR A 2 105.47 -6.79 4.01
C THR A 2 104.24 -7.00 4.91
N GLN A 3 103.48 -5.91 5.06
CA GLN A 3 102.10 -5.80 5.56
C GLN A 3 101.09 -6.63 4.76
N LYS A 4 99.96 -7.00 5.37
CA LYS A 4 98.64 -6.43 4.99
C LYS A 4 97.54 -6.71 6.03
N THR A 5 96.75 -5.67 6.26
CA THR A 5 95.53 -5.56 7.06
C THR A 5 94.33 -6.21 6.33
N ASP A 6 93.30 -6.61 7.07
CA ASP A 6 92.01 -5.89 7.09
C ASP A 6 90.97 -6.56 8.00
N SER A 7 90.13 -5.70 8.58
CA SER A 7 89.07 -5.94 9.55
C SER A 7 87.78 -6.44 8.89
N PHE A 8 86.85 -7.03 9.66
CA PHE A 8 85.45 -6.56 9.67
C PHE A 8 84.65 -7.13 10.86
N SER A 9 83.88 -6.24 11.50
CA SER A 9 83.03 -6.49 12.67
C SER A 9 81.54 -6.59 12.28
N GLY A 10 80.73 -7.24 13.11
CA GLY A 10 79.26 -7.10 13.11
C GLY A 10 78.61 -8.24 13.90
N LYS A 11 78.42 -8.10 15.22
CA LYS A 11 77.25 -7.55 15.94
C LYS A 11 75.95 -8.36 15.80
N PHE A 12 75.53 -8.86 16.95
CA PHE A 12 74.23 -9.43 17.32
C PHE A 12 73.06 -8.53 16.94
N ALA A 13 71.94 -9.13 16.53
CA ALA A 13 70.62 -8.51 16.57
C ALA A 13 69.58 -9.52 17.07
N ALA A 14 69.01 -9.23 18.24
CA ALA A 14 67.85 -9.91 18.80
C ALA A 14 66.57 -9.38 18.14
N ILE A 15 65.65 -10.27 17.76
CA ILE A 15 64.36 -9.92 17.18
C ILE A 15 63.36 -9.75 18.34
N ALA A 16 62.92 -8.51 18.55
CA ALA A 16 61.79 -8.19 19.42
C ALA A 16 60.52 -8.11 18.55
N ALA A 17 59.57 -9.02 18.78
CA ALA A 17 58.25 -8.98 18.14
C ALA A 17 57.29 -8.13 18.99
N SER A 18 56.90 -6.97 18.48
CA SER A 18 55.86 -6.12 19.05
C SER A 18 54.48 -6.53 18.51
N LEU A 19 53.62 -7.12 19.36
CA LEU A 19 52.20 -7.26 19.07
C LEU A 19 51.51 -5.90 19.24
N LEU A 20 51.00 -5.35 18.14
CA LEU A 20 50.07 -4.21 18.15
C LEU A 20 48.64 -4.75 18.27
N SER A 21 48.02 -4.52 19.43
CA SER A 21 46.61 -4.79 19.70
C SER A 21 45.77 -3.62 19.16
N THR A 22 45.23 -3.75 17.95
CA THR A 22 44.27 -2.78 17.39
C THR A 22 42.87 -3.09 17.90
N THR A 23 42.41 -2.38 18.93
CA THR A 23 41.01 -2.42 19.38
C THR A 23 40.18 -1.62 18.39
N ALA A 24 39.49 -2.31 17.47
CA ALA A 24 38.48 -1.68 16.62
C ALA A 24 37.22 -1.42 17.46
N ILE A 25 36.99 -0.15 17.81
CA ILE A 25 35.71 0.30 18.38
C ILE A 25 34.71 0.31 17.21
N ALA A 26 33.91 -0.75 17.10
CA ALA A 26 32.75 -0.76 16.24
C ALA A 26 31.73 0.24 16.82
N MET A 27 31.68 1.45 16.27
CA MET A 27 30.56 2.35 16.47
C MET A 27 29.35 1.74 15.76
N THR A 28 28.58 0.93 16.48
CA THR A 28 27.23 0.57 16.06
C THR A 28 26.40 1.85 16.17
N ASN A 29 26.32 2.60 15.07
CA ASN A 29 25.24 3.56 14.90
C ASN A 29 23.96 2.73 14.94
N ALA A 30 23.30 2.70 16.11
CA ALA A 30 21.93 2.28 16.21
C ALA A 30 21.12 3.30 15.40
N VAL A 31 20.96 3.05 14.11
CA VAL A 31 19.87 3.66 13.35
C VAL A 31 18.61 3.26 14.08
N SER A 32 18.01 4.22 14.77
CA SER A 32 16.65 4.08 15.27
C SER A 32 15.79 3.74 14.06
N SER A 33 15.37 2.48 13.95
CA SER A 33 14.33 2.07 13.02
C SER A 33 13.09 2.87 13.40
N GLN A 34 12.82 3.98 12.70
CA GLN A 34 11.51 4.60 12.77
C GLN A 34 10.50 3.55 12.30
N ALA A 35 9.40 3.40 13.05
CA ALA A 35 8.28 2.62 12.55
C ALA A 35 7.78 3.28 11.27
N ALA A 36 7.44 2.50 10.26
CA ALA A 36 6.89 3.05 9.03
C ALA A 36 5.60 3.81 9.35
N THR A 37 5.36 4.90 8.61
CA THR A 37 4.16 5.73 8.78
C THR A 37 3.50 5.97 7.44
N PHE A 38 2.20 6.24 7.44
CA PHE A 38 1.54 6.75 6.25
C PHE A 38 1.49 8.28 6.28
N THR A 39 1.97 8.90 5.20
CA THR A 39 1.75 10.31 4.90
C THR A 39 0.62 10.45 3.87
N PRO A 40 -0.51 11.09 4.22
CA PRO A 40 -1.60 11.34 3.27
C PRO A 40 -1.25 12.51 2.34
N PHE A 41 -1.77 12.47 1.11
CA PHE A 41 -1.63 13.55 0.14
C PHE A 41 -2.84 13.62 -0.80
N SER A 42 -3.05 14.79 -1.42
CA SER A 42 -4.09 15.00 -2.43
C SER A 42 -3.52 14.83 -3.83
N PHE A 43 -4.38 14.45 -4.78
CA PHE A 43 -4.00 14.30 -6.18
C PHE A 43 -5.18 14.62 -7.11
N GLN A 44 -4.87 14.94 -8.36
CA GLN A 44 -5.84 15.08 -9.43
C GLN A 44 -6.02 13.75 -10.16
N THR A 45 -7.28 13.38 -10.43
CA THR A 45 -7.64 12.18 -11.19
C THR A 45 -7.91 12.55 -12.65
N ASN A 46 -7.23 11.89 -13.60
CA ASN A 46 -7.51 12.03 -15.02
C ASN A 46 -8.14 10.75 -15.57
N ILE A 47 -9.22 10.90 -16.33
CA ILE A 47 -10.06 9.80 -16.79
C ILE A 47 -10.34 9.84 -18.30
N SER A 48 -10.69 8.68 -18.84
CA SER A 48 -11.31 8.50 -20.15
C SER A 48 -12.67 7.82 -20.03
N THR A 49 -13.57 8.12 -20.97
CA THR A 49 -14.92 7.53 -21.07
C THR A 49 -15.25 7.24 -22.53
N SER A 50 -16.26 6.40 -22.76
CA SER A 50 -16.76 6.10 -24.10
C SER A 50 -17.64 7.24 -24.65
N GLY A 51 -16.98 8.19 -25.31
CA GLY A 51 -17.67 9.34 -25.91
C GLY A 51 -17.97 10.44 -24.88
N VAL A 52 -19.24 10.87 -24.80
CA VAL A 52 -19.64 11.91 -23.83
C VAL A 52 -19.72 11.31 -22.44
N TYR A 53 -19.16 12.02 -21.46
CA TYR A 53 -19.15 11.61 -20.06
C TYR A 53 -20.56 11.25 -19.55
N ASP A 54 -20.71 10.01 -19.10
CA ASP A 54 -21.94 9.45 -18.55
C ASP A 54 -21.61 8.66 -17.27
N PRO A 55 -22.08 9.09 -16.09
CA PRO A 55 -21.85 8.41 -14.81
C PRO A 55 -22.27 6.94 -14.77
N THR A 56 -23.12 6.49 -15.69
CA THR A 56 -23.64 5.11 -15.74
C THR A 56 -22.73 4.13 -16.50
N LYS A 57 -21.72 4.66 -17.19
CA LYS A 57 -20.83 3.94 -18.11
C LYS A 57 -19.44 3.73 -17.51
N ASP A 58 -18.55 3.12 -18.29
CA ASP A 58 -17.16 2.92 -17.86
C ASP A 58 -16.42 4.25 -17.70
N VAL A 59 -15.72 4.36 -16.58
CA VAL A 59 -14.84 5.48 -16.27
C VAL A 59 -13.44 4.93 -16.03
N ARG A 60 -12.58 4.98 -17.04
CA ARG A 60 -11.22 4.45 -16.97
C ARG A 60 -10.28 5.50 -16.37
N LEU A 61 -9.53 5.12 -15.34
CA LEU A 61 -8.39 5.89 -14.84
C LEU A 61 -7.25 5.86 -15.87
N ASP A 62 -6.83 7.04 -16.30
CA ASP A 62 -5.68 7.19 -17.21
C ASP A 62 -4.42 7.59 -16.46
N SER A 63 -4.53 8.55 -15.55
CA SER A 63 -3.39 9.02 -14.76
C SER A 63 -3.80 9.73 -13.48
N ILE A 64 -2.82 9.88 -12.60
CA ILE A 64 -2.89 10.67 -11.38
C ILE A 64 -1.80 11.72 -11.43
N VAL A 65 -2.13 12.95 -11.06
CA VAL A 65 -1.17 14.06 -10.97
C VAL A 65 -1.07 14.51 -9.52
N THR A 66 0.15 14.45 -8.97
CA THR A 66 0.51 15.09 -7.71
C THR A 66 1.28 16.38 -8.00
N THR A 67 1.70 17.08 -6.96
CA THR A 67 2.58 18.26 -7.12
C THR A 67 3.90 17.90 -7.81
N ASP A 68 4.39 16.67 -7.59
CA ASP A 68 5.75 16.27 -7.93
C ASP A 68 5.82 15.28 -9.11
N GLU A 69 4.74 14.55 -9.38
CA GLU A 69 4.78 13.38 -10.27
C GLU A 69 3.45 13.15 -11.02
N VAL A 70 3.56 12.52 -12.20
CA VAL A 70 2.42 11.99 -12.96
C VAL A 70 2.52 10.47 -13.01
N PHE A 71 1.58 9.80 -12.37
CA PHE A 71 1.46 8.34 -12.40
C PHE A 71 0.51 7.93 -13.53
N SER A 72 0.99 7.12 -14.46
CA SER A 72 0.19 6.53 -15.55
C SER A 72 0.31 5.01 -15.65
N GLN A 73 1.12 4.42 -14.76
CA GLN A 73 1.27 2.98 -14.60
C GLN A 73 0.93 2.64 -13.15
N PHE A 74 0.11 1.62 -12.98
CA PHE A 74 -0.42 1.23 -11.67
C PHE A 74 -0.19 -0.26 -11.41
N GLU A 75 0.17 -0.56 -10.17
CA GLU A 75 0.07 -1.90 -9.61
C GLU A 75 -1.37 -2.11 -9.11
N LEU A 76 -1.95 -3.23 -9.51
CA LEU A 76 -3.33 -3.58 -9.21
C LEU A 76 -3.38 -4.72 -8.21
N VAL A 77 -4.46 -4.76 -7.43
CA VAL A 77 -4.70 -5.87 -6.50
C VAL A 77 -4.91 -7.14 -7.31
N ASN A 78 -4.15 -8.20 -7.04
CA ASN A 78 -4.25 -9.47 -7.77
C ASN A 78 -4.91 -10.59 -6.95
N ARG A 79 -5.07 -10.39 -5.65
CA ARG A 79 -5.71 -11.33 -4.73
C ARG A 79 -6.35 -10.56 -3.58
N VAL A 80 -7.45 -11.09 -3.08
CA VAL A 80 -8.11 -10.67 -1.85
C VAL A 80 -8.21 -11.86 -0.91
N GLU A 81 -8.13 -11.62 0.40
CA GLU A 81 -8.41 -12.61 1.45
C GLU A 81 -9.36 -11.98 2.47
N VAL A 82 -10.57 -12.51 2.59
CA VAL A 82 -11.57 -11.96 3.51
C VAL A 82 -11.28 -12.46 4.92
N LEU A 83 -11.11 -11.52 5.86
CA LEU A 83 -10.85 -11.82 7.27
C LEU A 83 -12.14 -11.81 8.09
N GLN A 84 -13.02 -10.86 7.78
CA GLN A 84 -14.32 -10.70 8.41
C GLN A 84 -15.30 -10.11 7.40
N ASP A 85 -16.50 -10.68 7.34
CA ASP A 85 -17.62 -10.16 6.58
C ASP A 85 -18.90 -10.46 7.35
N ASP A 86 -19.43 -9.45 8.04
CA ASP A 86 -20.71 -9.56 8.74
C ASP A 86 -21.89 -9.36 7.77
N GLU A 87 -21.84 -10.01 6.60
CA GLU A 87 -22.80 -9.99 5.47
C GLU A 87 -22.98 -8.62 4.78
N ILE A 88 -21.89 -7.88 4.63
CA ILE A 88 -21.92 -6.50 4.17
C ILE A 88 -20.99 -6.21 3.00
N LEU A 89 -20.17 -7.18 2.58
CA LEU A 89 -19.38 -7.08 1.37
C LEU A 89 -20.24 -7.25 0.13
N ALA A 90 -20.05 -6.34 -0.82
CA ALA A 90 -20.55 -6.47 -2.18
C ALA A 90 -19.46 -6.06 -3.17
N SER A 91 -19.63 -6.47 -4.42
CA SER A 91 -18.90 -5.90 -5.54
C SER A 91 -19.86 -5.17 -6.46
N GLY A 92 -19.44 -4.00 -6.94
CA GLY A 92 -20.26 -3.13 -7.77
C GLY A 92 -19.55 -2.75 -9.06
N ARG A 93 -20.36 -2.33 -10.04
CA ARG A 93 -19.89 -1.86 -11.35
C ARG A 93 -20.86 -0.87 -11.98
N GLY A 94 -20.53 -0.25 -13.11
CA GLY A 94 -21.47 0.64 -13.80
C GLY A 94 -22.75 -0.10 -14.26
N PRO A 95 -23.97 0.47 -14.19
CA PRO A 95 -25.16 -0.22 -14.68
C PRO A 95 -25.18 -0.42 -16.20
N ASN A 96 -24.46 0.43 -16.96
CA ASN A 96 -24.39 0.35 -18.43
C ASN A 96 -22.99 -0.06 -18.94
N SER A 97 -22.06 -0.47 -18.06
CA SER A 97 -20.70 -0.88 -18.42
C SER A 97 -20.64 -2.17 -19.25
N VAL A 98 -21.56 -3.11 -19.05
CA VAL A 98 -21.63 -4.33 -19.88
C VAL A 98 -21.85 -4.00 -21.37
N ALA A 99 -22.57 -2.91 -21.64
CA ALA A 99 -22.79 -2.41 -23.00
C ALA A 99 -21.67 -1.46 -23.48
N ASP A 100 -20.74 -1.11 -22.59
CA ASP A 100 -19.65 -0.18 -22.81
C ASP A 100 -18.30 -0.83 -22.44
N LEU A 101 -17.70 -1.55 -23.40
CA LEU A 101 -16.51 -2.36 -23.15
C LEU A 101 -15.19 -1.57 -23.17
N LEU A 102 -15.16 -0.35 -22.61
CA LEU A 102 -13.96 0.48 -22.58
C LEU A 102 -12.86 -0.14 -21.72
N VAL A 103 -13.21 -0.71 -20.57
CA VAL A 103 -12.26 -1.33 -19.64
C VAL A 103 -12.92 -2.48 -18.88
N GLY A 104 -12.18 -3.56 -18.63
CA GLY A 104 -12.69 -4.67 -17.83
C GLY A 104 -13.09 -4.25 -16.41
N GLU A 105 -14.09 -4.91 -15.85
CA GLU A 105 -14.64 -4.66 -14.52
C GLU A 105 -14.88 -5.98 -13.78
N GLY A 106 -14.97 -5.90 -12.45
CA GLY A 106 -15.47 -7.01 -11.63
C GLY A 106 -16.98 -7.21 -11.76
N PRO A 107 -17.52 -8.34 -11.27
CA PRO A 107 -18.96 -8.58 -11.29
C PRO A 107 -19.69 -7.64 -10.33
N ALA A 108 -20.96 -7.36 -10.61
CA ALA A 108 -21.87 -6.79 -9.63
C ALA A 108 -22.48 -7.97 -8.86
N THR A 109 -22.37 -8.03 -7.53
CA THR A 109 -23.03 -9.04 -6.69
C THR A 109 -23.06 -8.61 -5.21
N ILE A 110 -24.12 -8.99 -4.50
CA ILE A 110 -24.24 -8.82 -3.04
C ILE A 110 -23.67 -10.00 -2.25
N PHE A 111 -23.17 -11.03 -2.93
CA PHE A 111 -22.50 -12.19 -2.31
C PHE A 111 -21.16 -12.44 -3.02
N PRO A 112 -20.19 -11.52 -2.90
CA PRO A 112 -18.93 -11.63 -3.62
C PRO A 112 -18.07 -12.74 -3.01
N THR A 113 -17.41 -13.50 -3.87
CA THR A 113 -16.27 -14.33 -3.48
C THR A 113 -15.00 -13.46 -3.38
N GLU A 114 -13.94 -13.98 -2.76
CA GLU A 114 -12.62 -13.33 -2.80
C GLU A 114 -12.13 -13.04 -4.23
N SER A 115 -12.47 -13.91 -5.19
CA SER A 115 -12.14 -13.71 -6.60
C SER A 115 -12.94 -12.56 -7.21
N ASP A 116 -14.18 -12.35 -6.79
CA ASP A 116 -15.04 -11.26 -7.28
C ASP A 116 -14.54 -9.90 -6.74
N LEU A 117 -14.15 -9.86 -5.47
CA LEU A 117 -13.52 -8.70 -4.85
C LEU A 117 -12.18 -8.38 -5.53
N ALA A 118 -11.35 -9.39 -5.76
CA ALA A 118 -10.10 -9.23 -6.49
C ALA A 118 -10.34 -8.73 -7.92
N ALA A 119 -11.31 -9.29 -8.66
CA ALA A 119 -11.65 -8.83 -10.01
C ALA A 119 -12.13 -7.37 -10.02
N SER A 120 -12.84 -6.94 -8.98
CA SER A 120 -13.30 -5.56 -8.83
C SER A 120 -12.17 -4.57 -8.57
N LEU A 121 -11.11 -5.00 -7.88
CA LEU A 121 -9.92 -4.18 -7.62
C LEU A 121 -8.83 -4.31 -8.71
N ASN A 122 -8.80 -5.41 -9.47
CA ASN A 122 -7.78 -5.73 -10.48
C ASN A 122 -8.03 -5.06 -11.84
N ASN A 123 -8.50 -3.81 -11.84
CA ASN A 123 -8.76 -3.06 -13.07
C ASN A 123 -8.69 -1.55 -12.82
N LEU A 124 -8.67 -0.76 -13.89
CA LEU A 124 -8.64 0.71 -13.83
C LEU A 124 -10.01 1.37 -14.04
N ASN A 125 -11.11 0.60 -13.94
CA ASN A 125 -12.46 1.15 -13.98
C ASN A 125 -12.87 1.69 -12.61
N LEU A 126 -13.14 2.99 -12.53
CA LEU A 126 -13.54 3.68 -11.31
C LEU A 126 -15.01 3.45 -10.94
N THR A 127 -15.82 2.84 -11.82
CA THR A 127 -17.16 2.36 -11.44
C THR A 127 -17.14 0.97 -10.82
N SER A 128 -16.04 0.23 -11.02
CA SER A 128 -15.82 -1.09 -10.43
C SER A 128 -15.24 -0.95 -9.02
N LEU A 129 -16.08 -1.19 -8.01
CA LEU A 129 -15.82 -0.88 -6.60
C LEU A 129 -16.04 -2.09 -5.70
N VAL A 130 -15.27 -2.17 -4.61
CA VAL A 130 -15.63 -2.99 -3.45
C VAL A 130 -16.53 -2.15 -2.56
N ILE A 131 -17.61 -2.75 -2.11
CA ILE A 131 -18.65 -2.09 -1.34
C ILE A 131 -18.69 -2.72 0.03
N THR A 132 -18.67 -1.87 1.05
CA THR A 132 -18.86 -2.30 2.43
C THR A 132 -20.08 -1.55 2.96
N ARG A 133 -21.04 -2.26 3.56
CA ARG A 133 -22.24 -1.64 4.15
C ARG A 133 -22.11 -1.66 5.66
N GLU A 134 -22.02 -0.52 6.32
CA GLU A 134 -21.98 -0.50 7.78
C GLU A 134 -23.38 -0.18 8.32
N GLU A 135 -24.07 -1.16 8.92
CA GLU A 135 -25.23 -0.90 9.79
C GLU A 135 -24.92 -1.38 11.22
N GLY A 136 -23.69 -1.10 11.69
CA GLY A 136 -23.13 -1.67 12.94
C GLY A 136 -22.31 -2.94 12.72
N SER A 137 -22.11 -3.34 11.48
CA SER A 137 -21.31 -4.49 11.02
C SER A 137 -19.85 -4.11 10.70
N THR A 138 -18.96 -5.09 10.63
CA THR A 138 -17.56 -4.92 10.23
C THR A 138 -17.22 -5.76 8.99
N ALA A 139 -16.45 -5.17 8.07
CA ALA A 139 -15.83 -5.86 6.95
C ALA A 139 -14.33 -5.62 6.97
N SER A 140 -13.55 -6.69 6.93
CA SER A 140 -12.10 -6.63 6.88
C SER A 140 -11.56 -7.64 5.89
N PHE A 141 -10.64 -7.20 5.03
CA PHE A 141 -9.96 -8.08 4.09
C PHE A 141 -8.54 -7.60 3.80
N LYS A 142 -7.69 -8.51 3.34
CA LYS A 142 -6.36 -8.22 2.82
C LYS A 142 -6.42 -8.06 1.31
N ALA A 143 -5.86 -6.98 0.79
CA ALA A 143 -5.63 -6.74 -0.63
C ALA A 143 -4.14 -6.93 -0.95
N PHE A 144 -3.84 -7.82 -1.89
CA PHE A 144 -2.46 -8.17 -2.26
C PHE A 144 -2.07 -7.56 -3.61
N PHE A 145 -0.89 -6.97 -3.66
CA PHE A 145 -0.24 -6.46 -4.86
C PHE A 145 0.87 -7.42 -5.31
N PRO A 146 1.11 -7.55 -6.63
CA PRO A 146 2.19 -8.39 -7.17
C PRO A 146 3.58 -8.00 -6.63
N ASN A 147 3.85 -6.70 -6.54
CA ASN A 147 5.13 -6.12 -6.17
C ASN A 147 5.03 -5.29 -4.89
N PRO A 148 6.12 -5.14 -4.10
CA PRO A 148 6.12 -4.24 -2.96
C PRO A 148 5.96 -2.80 -3.46
N VAL A 149 4.96 -2.09 -2.93
CA VAL A 149 4.60 -0.72 -3.29
C VAL A 149 4.55 0.15 -2.05
N ASN A 150 4.79 1.46 -2.22
CA ASN A 150 4.78 2.42 -1.12
C ASN A 150 3.83 3.60 -1.34
N THR A 151 3.23 3.74 -2.52
CA THR A 151 2.30 4.82 -2.82
C THR A 151 0.98 4.22 -3.28
N PHE A 152 -0.09 4.54 -2.56
CA PHE A 152 -1.43 3.99 -2.76
C PHE A 152 -2.40 5.14 -3.05
N PHE A 153 -3.36 4.88 -3.92
CA PHE A 153 -4.39 5.82 -4.31
C PHE A 153 -5.76 5.19 -4.06
N PHE A 154 -6.58 5.89 -3.30
CA PHE A 154 -7.91 5.46 -2.92
C PHE A 154 -8.95 6.38 -3.56
N TRP A 155 -10.05 5.77 -3.99
CA TRP A 155 -11.29 6.47 -4.30
C TRP A 155 -12.42 5.89 -3.49
N GLU A 156 -13.35 6.73 -3.06
CA GLU A 156 -14.57 6.33 -2.37
C GLU A 156 -15.76 7.00 -3.05
N ARG A 157 -16.78 6.20 -3.38
CA ARG A 157 -18.09 6.69 -3.80
C ARG A 157 -18.94 7.01 -2.59
N GLY A 158 -19.43 8.24 -2.54
CA GLY A 158 -20.26 8.65 -1.40
C GLY A 158 -20.50 10.15 -1.29
N GLY A 159 -19.68 10.96 -1.97
CA GLY A 159 -19.85 12.40 -1.98
C GLY A 159 -21.16 12.81 -2.65
N THR A 160 -21.96 13.62 -1.96
CA THR A 160 -23.15 14.23 -2.57
C THR A 160 -22.72 15.21 -3.68
N PRO A 161 -23.29 15.14 -4.90
CA PRO A 161 -23.02 16.12 -5.94
C PRO A 161 -23.22 17.56 -5.44
N GLY A 162 -22.20 18.41 -5.62
CA GLY A 162 -22.19 19.80 -5.13
C GLY A 162 -21.82 20.01 -3.66
N SER A 163 -21.54 18.94 -2.89
CA SER A 163 -21.04 19.03 -1.51
C SER A 163 -19.52 19.23 -1.46
N SER A 164 -19.04 19.86 -0.38
CA SER A 164 -17.62 19.93 -0.03
C SER A 164 -17.08 18.61 0.55
N VAL A 165 -17.96 17.69 0.93
CA VAL A 165 -17.62 16.37 1.44
C VAL A 165 -17.60 15.38 0.28
N ALA A 166 -16.43 14.79 0.03
CA ALA A 166 -16.22 13.91 -1.11
C ALA A 166 -16.33 12.40 -0.79
N GLY A 167 -16.33 12.05 0.49
CA GLY A 167 -16.53 10.69 1.00
C GLY A 167 -17.75 10.56 1.90
N ASN A 168 -18.22 9.33 2.15
CA ASN A 168 -19.34 9.08 3.07
C ASN A 168 -18.95 8.24 4.29
N SER A 169 -17.75 7.65 4.31
CA SER A 169 -17.37 6.68 5.32
C SER A 169 -15.91 6.79 5.75
N ASP A 170 -15.56 6.02 6.78
CA ASP A 170 -14.20 5.90 7.26
C ASP A 170 -13.60 4.55 6.81
N LEU A 171 -12.29 4.49 6.57
CA LEU A 171 -11.59 3.26 6.22
C LEU A 171 -10.28 3.17 6.99
N LEU A 172 -10.08 2.11 7.77
CA LEU A 172 -8.78 1.80 8.37
C LEU A 172 -7.92 1.06 7.34
N VAL A 173 -6.74 1.64 7.06
CA VAL A 173 -5.73 1.09 6.16
C VAL A 173 -4.51 0.70 6.96
N GLU A 174 -4.08 -0.55 6.84
CA GLU A 174 -2.89 -1.06 7.52
C GLU A 174 -1.96 -1.70 6.48
N ALA A 175 -0.71 -1.22 6.41
CA ALA A 175 0.34 -1.89 5.65
C ALA A 175 0.86 -3.07 6.47
N LEU A 176 0.89 -4.27 5.89
CA LEU A 176 1.39 -5.47 6.56
C LEU A 176 2.79 -5.83 6.10
N ASP A 177 3.57 -6.50 6.95
CA ASP A 177 4.83 -7.11 6.57
C ASP A 177 4.59 -8.35 5.69
N SER A 178 5.68 -8.90 5.16
CA SER A 178 5.75 -10.13 4.39
C SER A 178 5.19 -11.38 5.08
N ASP A 179 5.07 -11.36 6.42
CA ASP A 179 4.39 -12.42 7.18
C ASP A 179 2.85 -12.35 7.03
N GLY A 180 2.33 -11.25 6.49
CA GLY A 180 0.90 -11.02 6.28
C GLY A 180 0.12 -10.71 7.55
N GLU A 181 0.78 -10.45 8.68
CA GLU A 181 0.15 -10.26 9.99
C GLU A 181 0.71 -9.06 10.76
N THR A 182 2.02 -8.81 10.67
CA THR A 182 2.66 -7.70 11.37
C THR A 182 2.30 -6.37 10.71
N VAL A 183 1.69 -5.45 11.48
CA VAL A 183 1.34 -4.11 10.99
C VAL A 183 2.60 -3.24 10.98
N LEU A 184 2.99 -2.79 9.79
CA LEU A 184 4.11 -1.86 9.58
C LEU A 184 3.69 -0.41 9.87
N ALA A 185 2.51 -0.03 9.39
CA ALA A 185 1.92 1.29 9.54
C ALA A 185 0.39 1.20 9.48
N SER A 186 -0.29 2.13 10.15
CA SER A 186 -1.75 2.26 10.08
C SER A 186 -2.16 3.70 9.82
N TYR A 187 -3.26 3.88 9.09
CA TYR A 187 -3.88 5.17 8.83
C TYR A 187 -5.38 5.00 8.73
N LYS A 188 -6.13 5.78 9.50
CA LYS A 188 -7.59 5.82 9.37
C LYS A 188 -7.97 6.98 8.45
N ILE A 189 -8.40 6.65 7.24
CA ILE A 189 -9.00 7.62 6.34
C ILE A 189 -10.37 7.97 6.92
N LEU A 190 -10.57 9.23 7.29
CA LEU A 190 -11.87 9.76 7.68
C LEU A 190 -12.60 10.28 6.44
N ARG A 191 -13.94 10.27 6.47
CA ARG A 191 -14.77 10.85 5.38
C ARG A 191 -14.36 12.27 4.97
N SER A 192 -13.84 13.05 5.92
CA SER A 192 -13.38 14.43 5.73
C SER A 192 -11.99 14.56 5.10
N ASN A 193 -11.23 13.46 5.00
CA ASN A 193 -9.92 13.45 4.35
C ASN A 193 -10.01 13.30 2.84
N TYR A 194 -11.12 12.77 2.31
CA TYR A 194 -11.33 12.67 0.88
C TYR A 194 -11.51 14.05 0.23
N THR A 195 -10.83 14.24 -0.89
CA THR A 195 -10.97 15.41 -1.76
C THR A 195 -11.83 15.05 -2.98
N ASN A 196 -12.60 16.00 -3.52
CA ASN A 196 -13.41 15.72 -4.70
C ASN A 196 -12.49 15.46 -5.92
N SER A 197 -12.62 14.28 -6.52
CA SER A 197 -11.82 13.89 -7.69
C SER A 197 -12.27 14.57 -9.00
N GLY A 198 -13.46 15.20 -9.01
CA GLY A 198 -14.12 15.70 -10.22
C GLY A 198 -14.89 14.61 -10.99
N VAL A 199 -14.92 13.37 -10.48
CA VAL A 199 -15.58 12.22 -11.10
C VAL A 199 -16.88 11.89 -10.35
N THR A 200 -17.93 11.58 -11.10
CA THR A 200 -19.24 11.11 -10.61
C THR A 200 -19.59 9.77 -11.24
N VAL A 201 -19.94 8.77 -10.43
CA VAL A 201 -20.28 7.42 -10.91
C VAL A 201 -21.63 6.94 -10.39
N VAL A 202 -22.24 6.02 -11.12
CA VAL A 202 -23.41 5.23 -10.72
C VAL A 202 -22.92 3.79 -10.58
N THR A 203 -23.33 3.13 -9.51
CA THR A 203 -22.91 1.75 -9.25
C THR A 203 -24.14 0.86 -9.08
N ASP A 204 -24.11 -0.26 -9.78
CA ASP A 204 -25.02 -1.38 -9.68
C ASP A 204 -24.36 -2.52 -8.89
N VAL A 205 -25.12 -3.10 -7.96
CA VAL A 205 -24.73 -4.28 -7.17
C VAL A 205 -25.70 -5.45 -7.38
N GLN A 206 -26.41 -5.49 -8.51
CA GLN A 206 -27.55 -6.37 -8.83
C GLN A 206 -28.81 -6.13 -8.00
N ALA A 207 -28.69 -6.00 -6.68
CA ALA A 207 -29.85 -5.85 -5.80
C ALA A 207 -30.46 -4.43 -5.87
N PHE A 208 -29.63 -3.44 -6.16
CA PHE A 208 -30.04 -2.05 -6.30
C PHE A 208 -29.00 -1.26 -7.10
N GLN A 209 -29.47 -0.16 -7.68
CA GLN A 209 -28.63 0.86 -8.29
C GLN A 209 -28.58 2.06 -7.37
N VAL A 210 -27.38 2.58 -7.14
CA VAL A 210 -27.23 3.85 -6.42
C VAL A 210 -27.00 4.94 -7.45
N GLY A 211 -27.83 5.98 -7.40
CA GLY A 211 -27.76 7.12 -8.32
C GLY A 211 -26.40 7.84 -8.30
N PRO A 212 -26.21 8.84 -9.19
CA PRO A 212 -24.91 9.46 -9.38
C PRO A 212 -24.34 10.05 -8.09
N GLN A 213 -23.14 9.64 -7.72
CA GLN A 213 -22.40 10.13 -6.55
C GLN A 213 -20.98 10.50 -6.94
N ASN A 214 -20.44 11.52 -6.28
CA ASN A 214 -19.06 11.93 -6.46
C ASN A 214 -18.12 10.86 -5.88
N LEU A 215 -16.98 10.70 -6.55
CA LEU A 215 -15.83 9.99 -6.03
C LEU A 215 -14.94 10.95 -5.26
N GLY A 216 -14.76 10.68 -3.98
CA GLY A 216 -13.67 11.23 -3.19
C GLY A 216 -12.36 10.51 -3.53
N SER A 217 -11.24 11.22 -3.40
CA SER A 217 -9.90 10.68 -3.62
C SER A 217 -8.91 11.12 -2.55
N ILE A 218 -8.00 10.21 -2.18
CA ILE A 218 -6.88 10.46 -1.26
C ILE A 218 -5.73 9.51 -1.59
N GLY A 219 -4.50 10.03 -1.55
CA GLY A 219 -3.28 9.24 -1.66
C GLY A 219 -2.67 8.98 -0.30
N LEU A 220 -2.10 7.79 -0.10
CA LEU A 220 -1.30 7.44 1.08
C LEU A 220 0.08 6.98 0.63
N ARG A 221 1.14 7.58 1.20
CA ARG A 221 2.51 7.12 1.00
C ARG A 221 3.03 6.47 2.28
N LEU A 222 3.50 5.24 2.19
CA LEU A 222 4.22 4.55 3.24
C LEU A 222 5.66 5.09 3.27
N ASP A 223 5.98 5.87 4.29
CA ASP A 223 7.33 6.38 4.51
C ASP A 223 8.22 5.26 5.08
N ASP A 224 9.49 5.25 4.65
CA ASP A 224 10.51 4.30 5.10
C ASP A 224 10.18 2.81 4.88
N GLY A 225 9.39 2.48 3.84
CA GLY A 225 9.09 1.09 3.51
C GLY A 225 8.30 0.89 2.22
N ALA A 226 7.99 -0.37 1.95
CA ALA A 226 7.05 -0.81 0.91
C ALA A 226 6.37 -2.10 1.38
N THR A 227 5.13 -2.34 0.96
CA THR A 227 4.39 -3.55 1.29
C THR A 227 3.74 -4.15 0.05
N LYS A 228 3.50 -5.46 0.08
CA LYS A 228 2.65 -6.15 -0.90
C LYS A 228 1.20 -6.26 -0.44
N THR A 229 0.89 -5.94 0.82
CA THR A 229 -0.38 -6.30 1.43
C THR A 229 -0.91 -5.14 2.24
N LEU A 230 -2.14 -4.72 1.93
CA LEU A 230 -2.93 -3.85 2.79
C LEU A 230 -4.02 -4.66 3.48
N ARG A 231 -4.22 -4.47 4.78
CA ARG A 231 -5.49 -4.82 5.44
C ARG A 231 -6.39 -3.58 5.43
N LEU A 232 -7.59 -3.77 4.92
CA LEU A 232 -8.61 -2.73 4.75
C LEU A 232 -9.78 -3.11 5.62
N THR A 233 -10.09 -2.27 6.61
CA THR A 233 -11.15 -2.51 7.58
C THR A 233 -12.14 -1.36 7.55
N SER A 234 -13.37 -1.72 7.20
CA SER A 234 -14.58 -0.94 7.28
C SER A 234 -15.27 -1.38 8.58
N SER A 235 -15.31 -0.47 9.55
CA SER A 235 -16.01 -0.70 10.82
C SER A 235 -16.55 0.63 11.33
N ASN A 236 -17.75 0.57 11.92
CA ASN A 236 -18.38 1.74 12.52
C ASN A 236 -17.57 2.19 13.73
N ASN A 237 -16.64 3.12 13.47
CA ASN A 237 -15.66 3.56 14.43
C ASN A 237 -16.06 4.89 15.07
N ASN A 238 -17.36 5.16 15.19
CA ASN A 238 -17.82 6.27 16.01
C ASN A 238 -17.65 5.92 17.49
N LEU A 239 -16.75 6.69 18.12
CA LEU A 239 -16.70 7.00 19.55
C LEU A 239 -18.03 7.65 20.01
N GLY A 240 -19.14 6.92 19.92
CA GLY A 240 -20.49 7.41 20.20
C GLY A 240 -21.46 7.05 19.08
N ALA A 241 -22.18 5.94 19.29
CA ALA A 241 -23.18 5.37 18.40
C ALA A 241 -24.20 6.40 17.85
N LEU A 242 -23.91 6.95 16.67
CA LEU A 242 -24.94 7.45 15.78
C LEU A 242 -25.09 6.39 14.69
N GLY A 243 -26.21 5.68 14.70
CA GLY A 243 -26.56 4.79 13.59
C GLY A 243 -26.62 5.57 12.27
N GLY A 244 -26.24 4.92 11.17
CA GLY A 244 -26.34 5.49 9.82
C GLY A 244 -25.02 5.84 9.12
N ASP A 245 -23.87 5.45 9.66
CA ASP A 245 -22.62 5.49 8.88
C ASP A 245 -22.67 4.36 7.85
N ASN A 246 -22.81 4.70 6.57
CA ASN A 246 -22.60 3.73 5.49
C ASN A 246 -21.12 3.30 5.51
N GLY A 247 -20.79 2.10 5.04
CA GLY A 247 -19.39 1.70 4.85
C GLY A 247 -18.86 2.26 3.51
N PRO A 248 -17.53 2.36 3.35
CA PRO A 248 -16.93 2.87 2.13
C PRO A 248 -17.24 1.98 0.92
N ASP A 249 -17.53 2.63 -0.20
CA ASP A 249 -17.64 2.03 -1.52
C ASP A 249 -16.40 2.42 -2.34
N PHE A 250 -15.35 1.61 -2.33
CA PHE A 250 -14.01 2.07 -2.66
C PHE A 250 -13.28 1.31 -3.75
N LYS A 251 -12.26 1.97 -4.30
CA LYS A 251 -11.22 1.45 -5.18
C LYS A 251 -9.86 1.75 -4.58
N VAL A 252 -8.91 0.84 -4.73
CA VAL A 252 -7.51 1.09 -4.43
C VAL A 252 -6.62 0.61 -5.57
N VAL A 253 -5.64 1.42 -5.92
CA VAL A 253 -4.52 1.04 -6.80
C VAL A 253 -3.21 1.56 -6.19
N ALA A 254 -2.07 1.07 -6.65
CA ALA A 254 -0.78 1.54 -6.20
C ALA A 254 0.07 2.05 -7.37
N ALA A 255 1.03 2.93 -7.10
CA ALA A 255 2.03 3.31 -8.09
C ALA A 255 2.95 2.13 -8.39
N VAL A 256 3.33 1.95 -9.65
CA VAL A 256 4.42 1.02 -9.99
C VAL A 256 5.71 1.54 -9.36
N PRO A 257 6.47 0.74 -8.59
CA PRO A 257 7.72 1.19 -8.00
C PRO A 257 8.70 1.64 -9.08
N GLU A 258 9.33 2.79 -8.91
CA GLU A 258 10.42 3.16 -9.81
C GLU A 258 11.53 2.09 -9.75
N PRO A 259 12.17 1.74 -10.91
CA PRO A 259 13.16 0.67 -10.99
C PRO A 259 14.32 0.76 -9.97
N PHE A 260 14.62 1.96 -9.47
CA PHE A 260 15.73 2.18 -8.53
C PHE A 260 15.36 1.93 -7.06
N THR A 261 14.10 2.10 -6.66
CA THR A 261 13.62 1.94 -5.28
C THR A 261 13.68 0.48 -4.81
N MET A 262 13.55 -0.47 -5.74
CA MET A 262 13.64 -1.91 -5.45
C MET A 262 15.01 -2.34 -4.89
N THR A 263 16.08 -1.61 -5.19
CA THR A 263 17.43 -1.97 -4.75
C THR A 263 17.63 -1.70 -3.25
N GLY A 264 16.95 -0.69 -2.69
CA GLY A 264 17.07 -0.33 -1.27
C GLY A 264 16.33 -1.27 -0.33
N ALA A 265 15.11 -1.67 -0.69
CA ALA A 265 14.27 -2.54 0.14
C ALA A 265 14.84 -3.97 0.27
N LEU A 266 15.45 -4.50 -0.80
CA LEU A 266 16.11 -5.82 -0.77
C LEU A 266 17.33 -5.86 0.18
N VAL A 267 18.03 -4.74 0.35
CA VAL A 267 19.20 -4.67 1.25
C VAL A 267 18.77 -4.58 2.72
N ALA A 268 17.66 -3.91 3.02
CA ALA A 268 17.13 -3.82 4.39
C ALA A 268 16.57 -5.16 4.90
N GLY A 269 15.89 -5.94 4.05
CA GLY A 269 15.38 -7.28 4.41
C GLY A 269 16.46 -8.36 4.51
N GLY A 270 17.56 -8.24 3.77
CA GLY A 270 18.63 -9.25 3.72
C GLY A 270 19.55 -9.28 4.94
N LEU A 271 19.81 -8.14 5.58
CA LEU A 271 20.74 -8.08 6.72
C LEU A 271 20.14 -8.58 8.04
N GLY A 272 18.81 -8.59 8.20
CA GLY A 272 18.14 -9.05 9.43
C GLY A 272 18.23 -10.57 9.67
N LEU A 273 18.38 -11.37 8.61
CA LEU A 273 18.33 -12.83 8.69
C LEU A 273 19.70 -13.50 8.95
N MET A 274 20.83 -12.77 8.85
CA MET A 274 22.16 -13.36 9.05
C MET A 274 22.69 -13.36 10.49
N LEU A 275 22.03 -12.69 11.44
CA LEU A 275 22.52 -12.60 12.82
C LEU A 275 21.95 -13.63 13.80
N LYS A 276 21.03 -14.50 13.38
CA LYS A 276 20.40 -15.50 14.27
C LYS A 276 20.96 -16.91 14.11
N LYS A 277 22.28 -17.09 14.13
CA LYS A 277 22.91 -18.42 14.31
C LYS A 277 24.20 -18.33 15.14
N ARG A 278 24.07 -18.67 16.43
CA ARG A 278 24.86 -19.67 17.21
C ARG A 278 25.06 -19.24 18.66
N LYS A 279 24.32 -19.88 19.57
CA LYS A 279 24.88 -20.36 20.85
C LYS A 279 24.47 -21.82 21.01
N LYS A 280 25.40 -22.73 20.68
CA LYS A 280 25.38 -24.10 21.22
C LYS A 280 25.73 -23.99 22.70
N VAL A 281 24.86 -24.48 23.56
CA VAL A 281 25.22 -24.84 24.93
C VAL A 281 25.56 -26.32 24.92
N THR A 282 26.82 -26.64 25.21
CA THR A 282 27.24 -27.97 25.63
C THR A 282 27.76 -27.81 27.05
N ALA A 283 27.19 -28.54 27.99
CA ALA A 283 27.77 -28.77 29.30
C ALA A 283 27.55 -30.25 29.64
N GLY A 284 28.66 -30.99 29.63
CA GLY A 284 28.90 -32.20 30.38
C GLY A 284 30.18 -31.97 31.19
#